data_AF-A0A0M4CFV4-F1
#
_entry.id   AF-A0A0M4CFV4-F1
#
_cell.length_a   1.000
_cell.length_b   1.000
_cell.length_c   1.000
_cell.angle_alpha   90.00
_cell.angle_beta   90.00
_cell.angle_gamma   90.00
#
_symmetry.space_group_name_H-M   'P 1'
#
loop_
_entity.id
_entity.type
_entity.pdbx_description
1 polymer ?
#
loop_
_entity_poly.entity_id
_entity_poly.type
_entity_poly.pdbx_seq_one_letter_code
_entity_poly.pdbx_strand_id
1 'polypeptide(L)'
;MTFSLNNHVDIPGIGFGVFQASPKDTKAAVATALEVGYRHIDTAASYGNEREVGEAIAESAPSASVTSCPSTLIDSWLKPPSCLQDKNTELGILTQAWPPIGGITFYRVGELPSTLDNEVVKNTALEFGKTPAQVMLRWHLQRGRYTIPKSTTPARIKENVEIFDFLLNDAHLQQLDALDTGVRGGPNPANITMATFGFSIPEA
;
A
#
# COMPACT_ATOMS: atom_id res chain seq x y z
N MET A 1 -12.36 -0.47 -10.36
CA MET A 1 -11.59 0.78 -10.57
C MET A 1 -10.19 0.40 -11.03
N THR A 2 -9.63 1.13 -12.00
CA THR A 2 -8.27 0.96 -12.52
C THR A 2 -7.59 2.33 -12.60
N PHE A 3 -6.26 2.35 -12.63
CA PHE A 3 -5.47 3.54 -12.95
C PHE A 3 -4.73 3.31 -14.26
N SER A 4 -4.80 4.27 -15.19
CA SER A 4 -4.02 4.24 -16.42
C SER A 4 -2.66 4.91 -16.18
N LEU A 5 -1.58 4.22 -16.53
CA LEU A 5 -0.23 4.74 -16.49
C LEU A 5 0.06 5.59 -17.74
N ASN A 6 1.14 6.39 -17.71
CA ASN A 6 1.54 7.24 -18.85
C ASN A 6 1.96 6.49 -20.13
N ASN A 7 2.11 5.16 -20.03
CA ASN A 7 2.35 4.26 -21.15
C ASN A 7 1.08 3.50 -21.59
N HIS A 8 -0.09 3.95 -21.14
CA HIS A 8 -1.40 3.35 -21.45
C HIS A 8 -1.61 1.92 -20.91
N VAL A 9 -0.76 1.45 -20.01
CA VAL A 9 -1.01 0.22 -19.26
C VAL A 9 -1.93 0.54 -18.09
N ASP A 10 -3.00 -0.23 -17.96
CA ASP A 10 -3.89 -0.15 -16.81
C ASP A 10 -3.40 -1.03 -15.67
N ILE A 11 -3.42 -0.50 -14.47
CA ILE A 11 -3.21 -1.26 -13.23
C ILE A 11 -4.51 -1.32 -12.42
N PRO A 12 -4.71 -2.38 -11.60
CA PRO A 12 -5.84 -2.46 -10.68
C PRO A 12 -5.94 -1.24 -9.75
N GLY A 13 -7.10 -1.03 -9.12
CA GLY A 13 -7.28 0.07 -8.17
C GLY A 13 -6.52 -0.10 -6.85
N ILE A 14 -6.11 -1.32 -6.49
CA ILE A 14 -5.36 -1.62 -5.26
C ILE A 14 -4.37 -2.77 -5.50
N GLY A 15 -3.21 -2.72 -4.84
CA GLY A 15 -2.21 -3.79 -4.83
C GLY A 15 -2.06 -4.45 -3.47
N PHE A 16 -1.29 -5.53 -3.40
CA PHE A 16 -1.00 -6.25 -2.16
C PHE A 16 0.50 -6.40 -1.95
N GLY A 17 1.02 -5.92 -0.82
CA GLY A 17 2.45 -5.93 -0.51
C GLY A 17 2.83 -7.04 0.46
N VAL A 18 4.04 -7.60 0.31
CA VAL A 18 4.55 -8.69 1.17
C VAL A 18 5.76 -8.31 2.04
N PHE A 19 6.02 -7.01 2.20
CA PHE A 19 7.13 -6.52 3.02
C PHE A 19 7.13 -7.12 4.44
N GLN A 20 8.29 -7.66 4.86
CA GLN A 20 8.52 -8.33 6.14
C GLN A 20 7.59 -9.52 6.44
N ALA A 21 6.88 -10.07 5.46
CA ALA A 21 6.26 -11.38 5.64
C ALA A 21 7.35 -12.45 5.62
N SER A 22 7.31 -13.39 6.58
CA SER A 22 8.20 -14.54 6.54
C SER A 22 7.95 -15.33 5.24
N PRO A 23 8.94 -16.04 4.66
CA PRO A 23 8.69 -16.89 3.49
C PRO A 23 7.48 -17.81 3.69
N LYS A 24 7.39 -18.45 4.86
CA LYS A 24 6.26 -19.30 5.26
C LYS A 24 4.91 -18.60 5.17
N ASP A 25 4.81 -17.36 5.64
CA ASP A 25 3.56 -16.61 5.64
C ASP A 25 3.25 -15.97 4.27
N THR A 26 4.29 -15.70 3.47
CA THR A 26 4.19 -14.99 2.18
C THR A 26 3.31 -15.76 1.21
N LYS A 27 3.56 -17.06 1.01
CA LYS A 27 2.79 -17.89 0.09
C LYS A 27 1.29 -17.88 0.44
N ALA A 28 0.98 -18.12 1.72
CA ALA A 28 -0.40 -18.15 2.21
C ALA A 28 -1.09 -16.79 2.06
N ALA A 29 -0.39 -15.70 2.39
CA ALA A 29 -0.93 -14.35 2.28
C ALA A 29 -1.22 -13.96 0.81
N VAL A 30 -0.31 -14.28 -0.12
CA VAL A 30 -0.51 -14.05 -1.56
C VAL A 30 -1.65 -14.89 -2.10
N ALA A 31 -1.74 -16.17 -1.73
CA ALA A 31 -2.85 -17.04 -2.14
C ALA A 31 -4.20 -16.47 -1.68
N THR A 32 -4.30 -16.06 -0.40
CA THR A 32 -5.50 -15.38 0.11
C THR A 32 -5.79 -14.08 -0.65
N ALA A 33 -4.77 -13.26 -0.95
CA ALA A 33 -4.97 -12.03 -1.71
C ALA A 33 -5.54 -12.32 -3.11
N LEU A 34 -5.02 -13.31 -3.82
CA LEU A 34 -5.51 -13.70 -5.13
C LEU A 34 -6.96 -14.23 -5.07
N GLU A 35 -7.27 -15.04 -4.05
CA GLU A 35 -8.61 -15.59 -3.79
C GLU A 35 -9.65 -14.48 -3.57
N VAL A 36 -9.33 -13.45 -2.78
CA VAL A 36 -10.24 -12.34 -2.48
C VAL A 36 -10.27 -11.24 -3.56
N GLY A 37 -9.51 -11.41 -4.65
CA GLY A 37 -9.64 -10.57 -5.85
C GLY A 37 -8.51 -9.59 -6.13
N TYR A 38 -7.41 -9.59 -5.37
CA TYR A 38 -6.22 -8.82 -5.75
C TYR A 38 -5.63 -9.35 -7.05
N ARG A 39 -5.08 -8.44 -7.88
CA ARG A 39 -4.44 -8.78 -9.16
C ARG A 39 -3.07 -8.13 -9.37
N HIS A 40 -2.62 -7.36 -8.39
CA HIS A 40 -1.29 -6.75 -8.36
C HIS A 40 -0.62 -7.17 -7.05
N ILE A 41 0.52 -7.86 -7.15
CA ILE A 41 1.34 -8.28 -6.01
C ILE A 41 2.66 -7.51 -6.06
N ASP A 42 2.96 -6.78 -4.98
CA ASP A 42 4.16 -5.98 -4.79
C ASP A 42 5.16 -6.74 -3.90
N THR A 43 6.39 -6.88 -4.39
CA THR A 43 7.50 -7.55 -3.71
C THR A 43 8.83 -6.89 -4.09
N ALA A 44 9.93 -7.29 -3.44
CA ALA A 44 11.28 -6.88 -3.80
C ALA A 44 12.31 -7.95 -3.40
N ALA A 45 13.41 -8.04 -4.15
CA ALA A 45 14.52 -8.96 -3.86
C ALA A 45 15.05 -8.84 -2.42
N SER A 46 15.10 -7.61 -1.87
CA SER A 46 15.53 -7.37 -0.49
C SER A 46 14.62 -7.99 0.58
N TYR A 47 13.41 -8.45 0.22
CA TYR A 47 12.48 -9.08 1.15
C TYR A 47 12.76 -10.59 1.31
N GLY A 48 13.50 -11.20 0.37
CA GLY A 48 13.91 -12.59 0.44
C GLY A 48 12.77 -13.61 0.36
N ASN A 49 11.63 -13.24 -0.21
CA ASN A 49 10.42 -14.06 -0.29
C ASN A 49 9.76 -14.11 -1.69
N GLU A 50 10.50 -13.73 -2.74
CA GLU A 50 10.01 -13.73 -4.13
C GLU A 50 9.70 -15.13 -4.65
N ARG A 51 10.41 -16.16 -4.16
CA ARG A 51 10.12 -17.56 -4.50
C ARG A 51 8.70 -17.94 -4.08
N GLU A 52 8.31 -17.61 -2.86
CA GLU A 52 7.01 -17.94 -2.30
C GLU A 52 5.88 -17.14 -2.94
N VAL A 53 6.15 -15.91 -3.37
CA VAL A 53 5.24 -15.14 -4.25
C VAL A 53 5.02 -15.88 -5.57
N GLY A 54 6.11 -16.31 -6.23
CA GLY A 54 6.05 -17.05 -7.49
C GLY A 54 5.28 -18.36 -7.38
N GLU A 55 5.52 -19.14 -6.33
CA GLU A 55 4.78 -20.38 -6.05
C GLU A 55 3.28 -20.13 -5.86
N ALA A 56 2.91 -19.12 -5.06
CA ALA A 56 1.50 -18.79 -4.83
C ALA A 56 0.77 -18.39 -6.13
N ILE A 57 1.44 -17.60 -7.00
CA ILE A 57 0.87 -17.19 -8.29
C ILE A 57 0.70 -18.40 -9.21
N ALA A 58 1.72 -19.28 -9.30
CA ALA A 58 1.68 -20.47 -10.14
C ALA A 58 0.55 -21.43 -9.75
N GLU A 59 0.32 -21.61 -8.44
CA GLU A 59 -0.73 -22.49 -7.91
C GLU A 59 -2.13 -21.87 -8.01
N SER A 60 -2.25 -20.54 -8.02
CA SER A 60 -3.53 -19.83 -8.07
C SER A 60 -4.07 -19.60 -9.49
N ALA A 61 -3.30 -19.93 -10.53
CA ALA A 61 -3.67 -19.69 -11.92
C ALA A 61 -4.28 -20.94 -12.58
N PRO A 62 -5.48 -20.79 -13.15
CA PRO A 62 -5.54 -20.87 -14.59
C PRO A 62 -6.24 -19.62 -15.15
N SER A 63 -5.53 -18.86 -15.99
CA SER A 63 -6.04 -17.78 -16.89
C SER A 63 -6.07 -16.29 -16.46
N ALA A 64 -5.67 -15.88 -15.26
CA ALA A 64 -5.65 -14.43 -14.91
C ALA A 64 -4.26 -13.79 -15.03
N SER A 65 -4.16 -12.60 -15.65
CA SER A 65 -2.93 -11.80 -15.73
C SER A 65 -2.60 -11.15 -14.39
N VAL A 66 -1.60 -11.69 -13.68
CA VAL A 66 -1.02 -11.08 -12.47
C VAL A 66 0.19 -10.25 -12.89
N THR A 67 0.22 -8.97 -12.49
CA THR A 67 1.39 -8.11 -12.70
C THR A 67 2.23 -8.07 -11.42
N SER A 68 3.49 -8.47 -11.50
CA SER A 68 4.51 -8.25 -10.47
C SER A 68 5.35 -7.03 -10.83
N CYS A 69 5.59 -6.14 -9.88
CA CYS A 69 6.38 -4.92 -10.10
C CYS A 69 7.41 -4.75 -8.97
N PRO A 70 8.73 -4.70 -9.25
CA PRO A 70 9.73 -4.35 -8.26
C PRO A 70 9.69 -2.83 -7.99
N SER A 71 9.78 -2.44 -6.72
CA SER A 71 9.47 -1.10 -6.22
C SER A 71 10.44 0.02 -6.66
N THR A 72 9.87 1.16 -7.09
CA THR A 72 10.49 2.51 -7.07
C THR A 72 9.49 3.47 -6.43
N LEU A 73 9.82 4.05 -5.27
CA LEU A 73 8.79 4.31 -4.26
C LEU A 73 9.00 5.61 -3.46
N ILE A 74 7.89 6.34 -3.18
CA ILE A 74 7.81 7.65 -2.50
C ILE A 74 7.14 7.53 -1.13
N ASP A 75 7.78 8.05 -0.08
CA ASP A 75 7.40 7.85 1.32
C ASP A 75 6.84 9.15 1.97
N SER A 76 5.58 9.13 2.39
CA SER A 76 5.10 9.77 3.63
C SER A 76 3.66 9.34 3.99
N TRP A 77 3.39 9.34 5.29
CA TRP A 77 2.52 8.37 6.01
C TRP A 77 1.04 8.72 6.01
N LEU A 78 0.74 9.93 5.59
CA LEU A 78 -0.61 10.39 5.29
C LEU A 78 -0.60 10.90 3.85
N LYS A 79 0.33 11.79 3.52
CA LYS A 79 0.40 12.44 2.22
C LYS A 79 1.84 12.42 1.74
N PRO A 80 2.16 12.04 0.47
CA PRO A 80 3.39 12.53 -0.17
C PRO A 80 3.46 14.05 0.06
N PRO A 81 4.63 14.69 0.23
CA PRO A 81 4.67 16.16 0.24
C PRO A 81 3.82 16.65 -0.94
N SER A 82 2.86 17.59 -0.75
CA SER A 82 1.94 17.97 -1.85
C SER A 82 2.74 18.29 -3.11
N CYS A 83 3.86 19.01 -2.94
CA CYS A 83 4.78 19.31 -4.03
C CYS A 83 5.27 18.09 -4.81
N LEU A 84 5.45 16.92 -4.19
CA LEU A 84 5.89 15.71 -4.87
C LEU A 84 4.74 15.00 -5.58
N GLN A 85 3.56 14.90 -4.97
CA GLN A 85 2.39 14.34 -5.66
C GLN A 85 1.97 15.24 -6.83
N ASP A 86 1.95 16.56 -6.62
CA ASP A 86 1.69 17.56 -7.65
C ASP A 86 2.73 17.43 -8.77
N LYS A 87 4.02 17.29 -8.41
CA LYS A 87 5.08 17.09 -9.40
C LYS A 87 4.95 15.79 -10.18
N ASN A 88 4.56 14.71 -9.52
CA ASN A 88 4.27 13.44 -10.18
C ASN A 88 3.13 13.61 -11.18
N THR A 89 2.03 14.28 -10.78
CA THR A 89 0.91 14.57 -11.66
C THR A 89 1.33 15.42 -12.86
N GLU A 90 2.12 16.48 -12.67
CA GLU A 90 2.68 17.28 -13.76
C GLU A 90 3.49 16.44 -14.78
N LEU A 91 4.19 15.41 -14.30
CA LEU A 91 5.03 14.53 -15.11
C LEU A 91 4.28 13.29 -15.65
N GLY A 92 2.98 13.16 -15.38
CA GLY A 92 2.20 11.96 -15.73
C GLY A 92 2.62 10.71 -14.95
N ILE A 93 3.26 10.87 -13.80
CA ILE A 93 3.69 9.77 -12.93
C ILE A 93 2.56 9.47 -11.94
N LEU A 94 2.07 8.22 -11.94
CA LEU A 94 1.11 7.78 -10.92
C LEU A 94 1.81 7.68 -9.56
N THR A 95 1.21 8.29 -8.54
CA THR A 95 1.74 8.20 -7.17
C THR A 95 1.27 6.91 -6.51
N GLN A 96 2.23 6.07 -6.12
CA GLN A 96 2.01 4.85 -5.35
C GLN A 96 2.39 5.08 -3.87
N ALA A 97 1.41 4.92 -2.98
CA ALA A 97 1.55 5.20 -1.56
C ALA A 97 1.93 3.93 -0.79
N TRP A 98 3.05 4.02 -0.07
CA TRP A 98 3.48 3.01 0.90
C TRP A 98 3.93 3.67 2.21
N PRO A 99 3.62 3.03 3.34
CA PRO A 99 2.51 2.11 3.57
C PRO A 99 1.24 2.91 3.90
N PRO A 100 0.12 2.62 3.24
CA PRO A 100 -1.07 3.49 3.20
C PRO A 100 -1.92 3.50 4.48
N ILE A 101 -1.58 2.65 5.47
CA ILE A 101 -2.34 2.53 6.73
C ILE A 101 -1.44 2.61 7.96
N GLY A 102 -0.26 3.24 7.84
CA GLY A 102 0.62 3.48 9.00
C GLY A 102 1.56 2.33 9.36
N GLY A 103 1.87 1.39 8.45
CA GLY A 103 2.74 0.22 8.67
C GLY A 103 3.92 0.40 9.67
N ILE A 104 4.73 1.44 9.51
CA ILE A 104 5.89 1.73 10.36
C ILE A 104 5.55 2.13 11.80
N THR A 105 4.37 2.67 12.10
CA THR A 105 3.95 2.84 13.51
C THR A 105 3.71 1.49 14.19
N PHE A 106 3.55 0.39 13.44
CA PHE A 106 3.46 -0.97 13.98
C PHE A 106 4.80 -1.71 14.01
N TYR A 107 5.77 -1.33 13.15
CA TYR A 107 7.08 -1.99 13.08
C TYR A 107 8.10 -1.46 14.09
N ARG A 108 7.93 -0.21 14.55
CA ARG A 108 8.75 0.39 15.61
C ARG A 108 7.94 0.45 16.90
N VAL A 109 8.17 -0.53 17.78
CA VAL A 109 7.51 -0.59 19.08
C VAL A 109 7.84 0.66 19.90
N GLY A 110 6.84 1.46 20.24
CA GLY A 110 6.92 2.43 21.35
C GLY A 110 7.07 3.92 21.00
N GLU A 111 7.13 4.33 19.73
CA GLU A 111 7.44 5.75 19.40
C GLU A 111 6.24 6.59 18.94
N LEU A 112 5.17 6.00 18.36
CA LEU A 112 3.99 6.76 17.90
C LEU A 112 2.67 5.95 18.03
N PRO A 113 1.54 6.58 18.39
CA PRO A 113 0.23 5.93 18.37
C PRO A 113 -0.17 5.53 16.94
N SER A 114 -0.89 4.42 16.82
CA SER A 114 -1.40 3.92 15.54
C SER A 114 -2.31 4.96 14.86
N THR A 115 -2.13 5.17 13.56
CA THR A 115 -3.02 6.04 12.78
C THR A 115 -4.46 5.52 12.74
N LEU A 116 -4.64 4.21 12.86
CA LEU A 116 -5.96 3.57 12.96
C LEU A 116 -6.66 3.90 14.27
N ASP A 117 -5.93 4.41 15.28
CA ASP A 117 -6.50 4.79 16.56
C ASP A 117 -7.01 6.22 16.62
N ASN A 118 -6.74 7.04 15.59
CA ASN A 118 -7.18 8.42 15.50
C ASN A 118 -8.72 8.53 15.48
N GLU A 119 -9.27 9.42 16.31
CA GLU A 119 -10.71 9.58 16.49
C GLU A 119 -11.42 10.03 15.21
N VAL A 120 -10.82 10.88 14.38
CA VAL A 120 -11.40 11.30 13.10
C VAL A 120 -11.57 10.09 12.20
N VAL A 121 -10.52 9.25 12.07
CA VAL A 121 -10.56 8.04 11.24
C VAL A 121 -11.61 7.06 11.77
N LYS A 122 -11.67 6.84 13.09
CA LYS A 122 -12.67 5.96 13.73
C LYS A 122 -14.09 6.46 13.52
N ASN A 123 -14.35 7.75 13.74
CA ASN A 123 -15.67 8.33 13.59
C ASN A 123 -16.15 8.26 12.14
N THR A 124 -15.28 8.60 11.18
CA THR A 124 -15.60 8.41 9.76
C THR A 124 -15.87 6.94 9.44
N ALA A 125 -15.08 6.00 9.99
CA ALA A 125 -15.31 4.57 9.75
C ALA A 125 -16.67 4.09 10.27
N LEU A 126 -17.09 4.57 11.44
CA LEU A 126 -18.40 4.28 12.02
C LEU A 126 -19.56 4.77 11.13
N GLU A 127 -19.44 5.96 10.53
CA GLU A 127 -20.48 6.50 9.64
C GLU A 127 -20.76 5.62 8.42
N PHE A 128 -19.74 4.94 7.90
CA PHE A 128 -19.88 4.05 6.73
C PHE A 128 -20.05 2.57 7.11
N GLY A 129 -20.02 2.21 8.40
CA GLY A 129 -19.98 0.81 8.83
C GLY A 129 -18.74 0.08 8.33
N LYS A 130 -17.61 0.79 8.22
CA LYS A 130 -16.32 0.30 7.72
C LYS A 130 -15.27 0.30 8.83
N THR A 131 -14.09 -0.24 8.55
CA THR A 131 -12.95 -0.17 9.47
C THR A 131 -12.10 1.08 9.23
N PRO A 132 -11.32 1.54 10.22
CA PRO A 132 -10.36 2.63 10.04
C PRO A 132 -9.39 2.40 8.87
N ALA A 133 -8.97 1.16 8.65
CA ALA A 133 -8.08 0.80 7.54
C ALA A 133 -8.77 1.01 6.18
N GLN A 134 -10.03 0.57 6.04
CA GLN A 134 -10.81 0.78 4.83
C GLN A 134 -11.00 2.27 4.52
N VAL A 135 -11.26 3.11 5.53
CA VAL A 135 -11.37 4.56 5.36
C VAL A 135 -10.06 5.18 4.86
N MET A 136 -8.92 4.82 5.47
CA MET A 136 -7.62 5.33 5.04
C MET A 136 -7.29 4.90 3.60
N LEU A 137 -7.52 3.64 3.25
CA LEU A 137 -7.32 3.14 1.90
C LEU A 137 -8.23 3.86 0.90
N ARG A 138 -9.51 4.05 1.25
CA ARG A 138 -10.46 4.78 0.40
C ARG A 138 -10.04 6.23 0.20
N TRP A 139 -9.57 6.89 1.25
CA TRP A 139 -9.08 8.26 1.21
C TRP A 139 -7.88 8.40 0.27
N HIS A 140 -6.91 7.48 0.32
CA HIS A 140 -5.81 7.47 -0.64
C HIS A 140 -6.31 7.34 -2.08
N LEU A 141 -7.23 6.40 -2.35
CA LEU A 141 -7.79 6.21 -3.69
C LEU A 141 -8.49 7.47 -4.22
N GLN A 142 -9.33 8.11 -3.40
CA GLN A 142 -10.05 9.33 -3.79
C GLN A 142 -9.13 10.55 -3.94
N ARG A 143 -7.95 10.51 -3.33
CA ARG A 143 -6.88 11.48 -3.54
C ARG A 143 -5.92 11.09 -4.67
N GLY A 144 -6.30 10.14 -5.54
CA GLY A 144 -5.54 9.77 -6.72
C GLY A 144 -4.24 9.01 -6.44
N ARG A 145 -4.15 8.36 -5.27
CA ARG A 145 -2.97 7.59 -4.85
C ARG A 145 -3.27 6.10 -4.96
N TYR A 146 -2.43 5.38 -5.67
CA TYR A 146 -2.50 3.93 -5.74
C TYR A 146 -1.96 3.32 -4.44
N THR A 147 -2.72 2.45 -3.78
CA THR A 147 -2.38 1.92 -2.45
C THR A 147 -1.95 0.46 -2.49
N ILE A 148 -0.95 0.12 -1.68
CA ILE A 148 -0.50 -1.25 -1.45
C ILE A 148 -0.54 -1.56 0.05
N PRO A 149 -1.70 -1.95 0.62
CA PRO A 149 -1.72 -2.52 1.97
C PRO A 149 -0.92 -3.82 2.04
N LYS A 150 -0.30 -4.05 3.20
CA LYS A 150 0.37 -5.31 3.55
C LYS A 150 -0.32 -5.96 4.74
N SER A 151 -0.50 -7.27 4.71
CA SER A 151 -1.01 -8.06 5.83
C SER A 151 -0.63 -9.53 5.65
N THR A 152 -0.44 -10.26 6.75
CA THR A 152 -0.39 -11.74 6.75
C THR A 152 -1.64 -12.35 7.39
N THR A 153 -2.59 -11.52 7.84
CA THR A 153 -3.85 -11.96 8.47
C THR A 153 -4.96 -12.04 7.41
N PRO A 154 -5.53 -13.23 7.12
CA PRO A 154 -6.51 -13.41 6.06
C PRO A 154 -7.72 -12.48 6.14
N ALA A 155 -8.30 -12.32 7.33
CA ALA A 155 -9.44 -11.43 7.53
C ALA A 155 -9.14 -9.98 7.13
N ARG A 156 -7.95 -9.47 7.47
CA ARG A 156 -7.51 -8.11 7.09
C ARG A 156 -7.20 -7.99 5.60
N ILE A 157 -6.68 -9.04 4.97
CA ILE A 157 -6.43 -9.06 3.51
C ILE A 157 -7.75 -8.88 2.77
N LYS A 158 -8.78 -9.64 3.17
CA LYS A 158 -10.14 -9.52 2.66
C LYS A 158 -10.73 -8.13 2.93
N GLU A 159 -10.69 -7.67 4.18
CA GLU A 159 -11.22 -6.37 4.58
C GLU A 159 -10.64 -5.22 3.74
N ASN A 160 -9.32 -5.24 3.49
CA ASN A 160 -8.63 -4.17 2.77
C ASN A 160 -9.03 -4.02 1.29
N VAL A 161 -9.59 -5.05 0.65
CA VAL A 161 -10.05 -4.98 -0.75
C VAL A 161 -11.48 -4.48 -0.87
N GLU A 162 -12.26 -4.52 0.22
CA GLU A 162 -13.69 -4.15 0.28
C GLU A 162 -13.87 -2.62 0.46
N ILE A 163 -13.18 -1.84 -0.39
CA ILE A 163 -13.12 -0.37 -0.33
C ILE A 163 -13.73 0.34 -1.54
N PHE A 164 -14.43 -0.39 -2.40
CA PHE A 164 -14.99 0.13 -3.65
C PHE A 164 -16.50 0.39 -3.58
N ASP A 165 -17.17 -0.03 -2.51
CA ASP A 165 -18.62 0.04 -2.30
C ASP A 165 -19.08 1.28 -1.51
N PHE A 166 -18.15 2.18 -1.15
CA PHE A 166 -18.46 3.45 -0.47
C PHE A 166 -17.63 4.61 -1.00
N LEU A 167 -18.08 5.85 -0.72
CA LEU A 167 -17.46 7.10 -1.15
C LEU A 167 -17.41 8.08 0.03
N LEU A 168 -16.21 8.56 0.35
CA LEU A 168 -16.01 9.67 1.27
C LEU A 168 -16.43 10.98 0.58
N ASN A 169 -17.19 11.82 1.27
CA ASN A 169 -17.56 13.14 0.76
C ASN A 169 -16.41 14.15 0.97
N ASP A 170 -16.56 15.35 0.42
CA ASP A 170 -15.52 16.39 0.51
C ASP A 170 -15.17 16.78 1.95
N ALA A 171 -16.15 16.78 2.86
CA ALA A 171 -15.91 17.10 4.26
C ALA A 171 -15.04 16.04 4.94
N HIS A 172 -15.31 14.75 4.69
CA HIS A 172 -14.49 13.64 5.20
C HIS A 172 -13.08 13.71 4.62
N LEU A 173 -12.95 13.97 3.32
CA LEU A 173 -11.64 14.09 2.67
C LEU A 173 -10.83 15.27 3.25
N GLN A 174 -11.47 16.42 3.51
CA GLN A 174 -10.83 17.58 4.14
C GLN A 174 -10.38 17.28 5.58
N GLN A 175 -11.23 16.60 6.37
CA GLN A 175 -10.90 16.20 7.74
C GLN A 175 -9.70 15.25 7.78
N LEU A 176 -9.67 14.25 6.89
CA LEU A 176 -8.58 13.28 6.80
C LEU A 176 -7.28 13.92 6.29
N ASP A 177 -7.37 14.86 5.35
CA ASP A 177 -6.20 15.63 4.90
C ASP A 177 -5.59 16.47 6.02
N ALA A 178 -6.43 17.05 6.90
CA ALA A 178 -5.99 17.87 8.02
C ALA A 178 -5.23 17.09 9.10
N LEU A 179 -5.22 15.75 9.04
CA LEU A 179 -4.42 14.90 9.93
C LEU A 179 -2.94 14.88 9.56
N ASP A 180 -2.55 15.36 8.38
CA ASP A 180 -1.16 15.36 7.92
C ASP A 180 -0.28 16.24 8.83
N THR A 181 0.65 15.60 9.53
CA THR A 181 1.59 16.27 10.44
C THR A 181 2.86 16.72 9.72
N GLY A 182 3.06 16.34 8.46
CA GLY A 182 4.32 16.51 7.74
C GLY A 182 5.48 15.67 8.30
N VAL A 183 5.24 14.85 9.32
CA VAL A 183 6.25 13.98 9.94
C VAL A 183 6.32 12.66 9.18
N ARG A 184 7.55 12.28 8.82
CA ARG A 184 7.86 11.00 8.18
C ARG A 184 8.14 9.92 9.23
N GLY A 185 7.47 8.78 9.14
CA GLY A 185 7.78 7.57 9.91
C GLY A 185 8.88 6.70 9.28
N GLY A 186 8.95 6.66 7.96
CA GLY A 186 9.92 5.90 7.17
C GLY A 186 11.30 6.55 7.09
N PRO A 187 12.29 5.82 6.53
CA PRO A 187 13.62 6.38 6.36
C PRO A 187 13.59 7.56 5.37
N ASN A 188 14.36 8.61 5.66
CA ASN A 188 14.47 9.75 4.76
C ASN A 188 15.16 9.34 3.45
N PRO A 189 14.55 9.54 2.26
CA PRO A 189 15.14 9.19 0.97
C PRO A 189 16.54 9.76 0.74
N ALA A 190 16.83 10.95 1.27
CA ALA A 190 18.15 11.57 1.14
C ALA A 190 19.27 10.78 1.86
N ASN A 191 18.91 9.91 2.80
CA ASN A 191 19.84 9.09 3.57
C ASN A 191 19.96 7.65 3.03
N ILE A 192 19.15 7.29 2.03
CA ILE A 192 19.18 5.98 1.39
C ILE A 192 20.29 5.99 0.32
N THR A 193 21.42 5.36 0.63
CA THR A 193 22.56 5.26 -0.27
C THR A 193 23.02 3.80 -0.39
N MET A 194 23.83 3.48 -1.40
CA MET A 194 24.45 2.15 -1.49
C MET A 194 25.35 1.82 -0.29
N ALA A 195 25.93 2.82 0.38
CA ALA A 195 26.75 2.59 1.57
C ALA A 195 25.91 2.25 2.81
N THR A 196 24.71 2.80 2.92
CA THR A 196 23.84 2.69 4.11
C THR A 196 22.75 1.64 3.97
N PHE A 197 22.28 1.37 2.75
CA PHE A 197 21.18 0.46 2.43
C PHE A 197 21.47 -0.43 1.21
N GLY A 198 22.72 -0.46 0.74
CA GLY A 198 23.09 -1.31 -0.38
C GLY A 198 22.86 -2.78 -0.08
N PHE A 199 22.26 -3.47 -1.04
CA PHE A 199 22.05 -4.91 -1.01
C PHE A 199 22.48 -5.47 -2.36
N SER A 200 23.34 -6.48 -2.34
CA SER A 200 23.70 -7.21 -3.57
C SER A 200 22.57 -8.17 -3.91
N ILE A 201 21.99 -8.01 -5.09
CA ILE A 201 21.03 -8.97 -5.65
C ILE A 201 21.87 -10.05 -6.35
N PRO A 202 21.91 -11.30 -5.85
CA PRO A 202 22.79 -12.33 -6.38
C PRO A 202 22.59 -12.64 -7.87
N GLU A 203 21.39 -12.38 -8.38
CA GLU A 203 20.97 -12.67 -9.76
C GLU A 203 21.08 -11.47 -10.72
N ALA A 204 21.53 -10.30 -10.25
CA ALA A 204 21.59 -9.05 -11.04
C ALA A 204 22.92 -8.83 -11.76
#